data_AF-A0A261A7P7-F1
#
_entry.id   AF-A0A261A7P7-F1
#
_cell.length_a   1.000
_cell.length_b   1.000
_cell.length_c   1.000
_cell.angle_alpha   90.00
_cell.angle_beta   90.00
_cell.angle_gamma   90.00
#
_symmetry.space_group_name_H-M   'P 1'
#
loop_
_entity.id
_entity.type
_entity.pdbx_description
1 polymer ?
#
loop_
_entity_poly.entity_id
_entity_poly.type
_entity_poly.pdbx_seq_one_letter_code
_entity_poly.pdbx_strand_id
1 'polypeptide(L)'
;MDSEGSRRDKVFIAKQTDTQWETRIRSRFWMGNVDCLSVYNDNLSRFQFNIDDLLASNAVKLGLVKVSMSLRDLNRFFSSWLNKTSNHRLKHLSVQSPEHFNEDILLGGLDATRFTEEQERHFQSISSLPVFTGGFEVRRIDGQLTTITFGGSDSKTFIHFDS
;
A
#
# COMPACT_ATOMS: atom_id res chain seq x y z
N MET A 1 32.11 15.38 0.82
CA MET A 1 31.44 16.46 0.07
C MET A 1 31.49 16.05 -1.38
N ASP A 2 30.45 15.70 -2.11
CA ASP A 2 29.01 15.66 -1.86
C ASP A 2 28.44 14.56 -2.76
N SER A 3 27.49 13.78 -2.26
CA SER A 3 26.56 13.03 -3.09
C SER A 3 25.25 12.88 -2.33
N GLU A 4 24.60 14.02 -2.07
CA GLU A 4 23.17 14.06 -1.82
C GLU A 4 22.49 13.64 -3.12
N GLY A 5 22.36 12.32 -3.29
CA GLY A 5 21.49 11.73 -4.29
C GLY A 5 20.09 12.30 -4.07
N SER A 6 19.61 13.04 -5.07
CA SER A 6 18.26 13.62 -5.10
C SER A 6 17.22 12.54 -4.78
N ARG A 7 16.79 12.47 -3.50
CA ARG A 7 15.67 11.62 -3.08
C ARG A 7 14.43 12.15 -3.78
N ARG A 8 13.85 11.33 -4.67
CA ARG A 8 12.58 11.66 -5.34
C ARG A 8 11.43 11.24 -4.44
N ASP A 9 11.32 11.93 -3.32
CA ASP A 9 10.19 11.78 -2.40
C ASP A 9 9.05 12.66 -2.89
N LYS A 10 7.85 12.08 -3.00
CA LYS A 10 6.63 12.82 -3.35
C LYS A 10 5.63 12.67 -2.22
N VAL A 11 5.20 13.80 -1.66
CA VAL A 11 4.06 13.85 -0.75
C VAL A 11 2.90 14.46 -1.51
N PHE A 12 1.79 13.74 -1.56
CA PHE A 12 0.55 14.24 -2.14
C PHE A 12 -0.47 14.46 -1.02
N ILE A 13 -0.79 15.73 -0.79
CA ILE A 13 -1.87 16.16 0.09
C ILE A 13 -2.97 16.68 -0.81
N ALA A 14 -4.07 15.94 -0.89
CA ALA A 14 -5.24 16.37 -1.63
C ALA A 14 -5.75 17.68 -0.98
N LYS A 15 -5.87 18.80 -1.72
CA LYS A 15 -6.48 20.06 -1.23
C LYS A 15 -7.62 20.51 -2.14
N GLN A 16 -8.48 21.42 -1.65
CA GLN A 16 -9.77 21.79 -2.25
C GLN A 16 -9.69 22.51 -3.62
N THR A 17 -8.52 22.97 -4.07
CA THR A 17 -8.39 23.84 -5.26
C THR A 17 -7.84 23.17 -6.53
N ASP A 18 -7.60 21.86 -6.55
CA ASP A 18 -7.09 21.18 -7.76
C ASP A 18 -8.22 20.69 -8.68
N THR A 19 -8.86 21.62 -9.40
CA THR A 19 -9.98 21.33 -10.33
C THR A 19 -9.63 21.46 -11.82
N GLN A 20 -8.35 21.45 -12.23
CA GLN A 20 -7.98 21.59 -13.65
C GLN A 20 -6.86 20.64 -14.17
N TRP A 21 -6.82 19.35 -13.80
CA TRP A 21 -5.70 18.46 -14.20
C TRP A 21 -6.07 17.05 -14.71
N GLU A 22 -7.17 16.91 -15.43
CA GLU A 22 -7.95 15.66 -15.37
C GLU A 22 -7.48 14.40 -16.11
N THR A 23 -6.33 14.32 -16.79
CA THR A 23 -5.84 12.97 -17.19
C THR A 23 -4.34 12.89 -17.47
N ARG A 24 -3.80 13.81 -18.26
CA ARG A 24 -2.40 13.74 -18.72
C ARG A 24 -1.39 14.00 -17.60
N ILE A 25 -1.67 14.93 -16.69
CA ILE A 25 -0.79 15.20 -15.54
C ILE A 25 -0.96 14.14 -14.46
N ARG A 26 -2.21 13.71 -14.18
CA ARG A 26 -2.50 12.60 -13.25
C ARG A 26 -1.68 11.35 -13.61
N SER A 27 -1.76 10.92 -14.87
CA SER A 27 -0.98 9.80 -15.38
C SER A 27 0.54 10.04 -15.21
N ARG A 28 1.06 11.20 -15.64
CA ARG A 28 2.51 11.49 -15.55
C ARG A 28 3.03 11.60 -14.11
N PHE A 29 2.19 12.03 -13.17
CA PHE A 29 2.56 12.16 -11.77
C PHE A 29 2.79 10.78 -11.12
N TRP A 30 1.85 9.86 -11.32
CA TRP A 30 1.89 8.51 -10.74
C TRP A 30 2.89 7.58 -11.45
N MET A 31 2.98 7.65 -12.78
CA MET A 31 3.87 6.78 -13.57
C MET A 31 5.36 7.12 -13.41
N GLY A 32 5.70 8.27 -12.82
CA GLY A 32 7.09 8.61 -12.54
C GLY A 32 7.72 7.68 -11.52
N ASN A 33 9.00 7.34 -11.69
CA ASN A 33 9.75 6.60 -10.67
C ASN A 33 9.89 7.47 -9.42
N VAL A 34 9.28 7.02 -8.32
CA VAL A 34 9.29 7.67 -7.00
C VAL A 34 9.92 6.70 -6.00
N ASP A 35 10.64 7.22 -5.02
CA ASP A 35 11.20 6.38 -3.95
C ASP A 35 10.19 6.20 -2.82
N CYS A 36 9.63 7.31 -2.33
CA CYS A 36 8.54 7.30 -1.35
C CYS A 36 7.35 8.12 -1.84
N LEU A 37 6.16 7.52 -1.81
CA LEU A 37 4.89 8.17 -2.12
C LEU A 37 3.95 8.09 -0.92
N SER A 38 3.59 9.23 -0.35
CA SER A 38 2.58 9.31 0.72
C SER A 38 1.34 10.04 0.24
N VAL A 39 0.19 9.39 0.33
CA VAL A 39 -1.12 9.94 -0.02
C VAL A 39 -1.93 10.11 1.25
N TYR A 40 -2.34 11.34 1.52
CA TYR A 40 -3.20 11.68 2.65
C TYR A 40 -4.52 12.26 2.15
N ASN A 41 -5.64 11.66 2.56
CA ASN A 41 -6.97 12.20 2.32
C ASN A 41 -7.45 12.99 3.56
N ASP A 42 -7.79 14.26 3.36
CA ASP A 42 -8.20 15.16 4.42
C ASP A 42 -9.71 15.42 4.49
N ASN A 43 -10.53 14.68 3.74
CA ASN A 43 -11.98 14.88 3.57
C ASN A 43 -12.39 16.27 3.00
N LEU A 44 -11.44 17.18 2.78
CA LEU A 44 -11.67 18.54 2.29
C LEU A 44 -11.35 18.66 0.79
N SER A 45 -10.61 17.71 0.24
CA SER A 45 -10.32 17.65 -1.20
C SER A 45 -11.44 16.99 -2.02
N ARG A 46 -11.62 17.48 -3.25
CA ARG A 46 -12.42 16.82 -4.28
C ARG A 46 -11.66 15.70 -4.99
N PHE A 47 -10.34 15.63 -4.82
CA PHE A 47 -9.53 14.58 -5.42
C PHE A 47 -9.66 13.29 -4.61
N GLN A 48 -10.09 12.22 -5.28
CA GLN A 48 -10.19 10.88 -4.70
C GLN A 48 -9.14 9.98 -5.34
N PHE A 49 -8.10 9.66 -4.56
CA PHE A 49 -7.14 8.63 -4.94
C PHE A 49 -7.86 7.29 -5.04
N ASN A 50 -7.73 6.60 -6.17
CA ASN A 50 -8.46 5.37 -6.45
C ASN A 50 -7.53 4.21 -6.84
N ILE A 51 -8.12 3.06 -7.15
CA ILE A 51 -7.38 1.86 -7.55
C ILE A 51 -6.54 2.05 -8.82
N ASP A 52 -7.03 2.81 -9.80
CA ASP A 52 -6.28 3.05 -11.04
C ASP A 52 -5.03 3.89 -10.78
N ASP A 53 -5.11 4.89 -9.89
CA ASP A 53 -3.93 5.65 -9.45
C ASP A 53 -2.92 4.75 -8.74
N LEU A 54 -3.40 3.87 -7.85
CA LEU A 54 -2.56 2.93 -7.14
C LEU A 54 -1.84 2.01 -8.13
N LEU A 55 -2.58 1.39 -9.05
CA LEU A 55 -2.06 0.49 -10.09
C LEU A 55 -1.08 1.19 -11.06
N ALA A 56 -1.30 2.48 -11.35
CA ALA A 56 -0.44 3.27 -12.22
C ALA A 56 0.79 3.85 -11.50
N SER A 57 0.80 3.85 -10.16
CA SER A 57 1.95 4.33 -9.40
C SER A 57 3.19 3.46 -9.66
N ASN A 58 4.38 4.01 -9.41
CA ASN A 58 5.63 3.29 -9.58
C ASN A 58 6.62 3.62 -8.46
N ALA A 59 6.10 3.60 -7.23
CA ALA A 59 6.83 3.90 -6.01
C ALA A 59 7.60 2.68 -5.48
N VAL A 60 8.68 2.91 -4.72
CA VAL A 60 9.33 1.84 -3.93
C VAL A 60 8.64 1.67 -2.58
N LYS A 61 8.24 2.77 -1.96
CA LYS A 61 7.45 2.81 -0.71
C LYS A 61 6.18 3.61 -0.92
N LEU A 62 5.05 3.10 -0.44
CA LEU A 62 3.76 3.74 -0.59
C LEU A 62 3.00 3.76 0.74
N GLY A 63 2.54 4.94 1.17
CA GLY A 63 1.70 5.11 2.35
C GLY A 63 0.33 5.69 1.98
N LEU A 64 -0.74 4.98 2.30
CA LEU A 64 -2.13 5.42 2.15
C LEU A 64 -2.73 5.72 3.51
N VAL A 65 -2.96 7.01 3.80
CA VAL A 65 -3.49 7.45 5.10
C VAL A 65 -4.86 8.08 4.91
N LYS A 66 -5.87 7.49 5.56
CA LYS A 66 -7.29 7.91 5.47
C LYS A 66 -7.87 7.84 4.05
N VAL A 67 -7.22 7.15 3.14
CA VAL A 67 -7.72 6.91 1.79
C VAL A 67 -8.78 5.81 1.87
N SER A 68 -10.00 6.09 1.43
CA SER A 68 -11.05 5.09 1.33
C SER A 68 -10.77 4.21 0.13
N MET A 69 -10.41 2.95 0.38
CA MET A 69 -10.18 1.95 -0.66
C MET A 69 -10.85 0.65 -0.22
N SER A 70 -11.63 0.04 -1.11
CA SER A 70 -12.31 -1.19 -0.77
C SER A 70 -11.32 -2.35 -0.64
N LEU A 71 -11.66 -3.36 0.17
CA LEU A 71 -10.88 -4.60 0.26
C LEU A 71 -10.74 -5.30 -1.10
N ARG A 72 -11.76 -5.17 -1.97
CA ARG A 72 -11.72 -5.72 -3.33
C ARG A 72 -10.72 -4.99 -4.22
N ASP A 73 -10.61 -3.68 -4.08
CA ASP A 73 -9.60 -2.90 -4.80
C ASP A 73 -8.19 -3.24 -4.32
N LEU A 74 -7.98 -3.37 -3.01
CA LEU A 74 -6.70 -3.82 -2.45
C LEU A 74 -6.35 -5.24 -2.89
N ASN A 75 -7.32 -6.17 -2.89
CA ASN A 75 -7.13 -7.53 -3.43
C ASN A 75 -6.72 -7.50 -4.92
N ARG A 76 -7.37 -6.66 -5.73
CA ARG A 76 -7.02 -6.47 -7.15
C ARG A 76 -5.61 -5.90 -7.30
N PHE A 77 -5.23 -4.97 -6.43
CA PHE A 77 -3.87 -4.44 -6.38
C PHE A 77 -2.84 -5.53 -6.07
N PHE A 78 -3.03 -6.30 -4.99
CA PHE A 78 -2.13 -7.40 -4.62
C PHE A 78 -2.04 -8.46 -5.71
N SER A 79 -3.18 -8.85 -6.30
CA SER A 79 -3.21 -9.75 -7.45
C SER A 79 -2.37 -9.22 -8.62
N SER A 80 -2.45 -7.93 -8.92
CA SER A 80 -1.69 -7.32 -10.02
C SER A 80 -0.19 -7.27 -9.71
N TRP A 81 0.19 -6.95 -8.47
CA TRP A 81 1.57 -6.97 -8.03
C TRP A 81 2.16 -8.41 -8.05
N LEU A 82 1.41 -9.39 -7.55
CA LEU A 82 1.80 -10.82 -7.55
C LEU A 82 1.96 -11.39 -8.96
N ASN A 83 1.20 -10.89 -9.93
CA ASN A 83 1.32 -11.26 -11.33
C ASN A 83 2.30 -10.38 -12.13
N LYS A 84 3.00 -9.45 -11.47
CA LYS A 84 3.93 -8.48 -12.08
C LYS A 84 3.33 -7.64 -13.20
N THR A 85 2.01 -7.42 -13.18
CA THR A 85 1.33 -6.59 -14.19
C THR A 85 1.36 -5.10 -13.84
N SER A 86 1.55 -4.75 -12.55
CA SER A 86 1.61 -3.36 -12.06
C SER A 86 2.57 -3.23 -10.88
N ASN A 87 3.10 -2.00 -10.65
CA ASN A 87 3.85 -1.63 -9.43
C ASN A 87 5.03 -2.54 -9.03
N HIS A 88 5.74 -3.16 -9.97
CA HIS A 88 6.79 -4.14 -9.68
C HIS A 88 7.99 -3.60 -8.86
N ARG A 89 8.16 -2.26 -8.77
CA ARG A 89 9.19 -1.61 -7.94
C ARG A 89 8.81 -1.52 -6.47
N LEU A 90 7.53 -1.67 -6.15
CA LEU A 90 7.03 -1.51 -4.79
C LEU A 90 7.62 -2.61 -3.90
N LYS A 91 8.20 -2.16 -2.79
CA LYS A 91 8.77 -2.99 -1.72
C LYS A 91 8.02 -2.88 -0.42
N HIS A 92 7.38 -1.72 -0.19
CA HIS A 92 6.67 -1.45 1.06
C HIS A 92 5.35 -0.73 0.77
N LEU A 93 4.23 -1.26 1.25
CA LEU A 93 2.95 -0.56 1.27
C LEU A 93 2.40 -0.54 2.69
N SER A 94 1.97 0.63 3.14
CA SER A 94 1.21 0.81 4.39
C SER A 94 -0.14 1.42 4.07
N VAL A 95 -1.23 0.77 4.50
CA VAL A 95 -2.60 1.27 4.33
C VAL A 95 -3.23 1.44 5.69
N GLN A 96 -3.70 2.65 5.99
CA GLN A 96 -4.47 2.94 7.19
C GLN A 96 -5.94 3.20 6.82
N SER A 97 -6.82 2.28 7.24
CA SER A 97 -8.27 2.39 7.05
C SER A 97 -9.00 2.59 8.38
N PRO A 98 -10.11 3.36 8.42
CA PRO A 98 -11.03 3.36 9.55
C PRO A 98 -11.95 2.13 9.58
N GLU A 99 -12.02 1.36 8.49
CA GLU A 99 -12.86 0.17 8.38
C GLU A 99 -12.12 -1.10 8.80
N HIS A 100 -12.86 -2.06 9.35
CA HIS A 100 -12.32 -3.38 9.69
C HIS A 100 -12.00 -4.18 8.43
N PHE A 101 -10.87 -4.88 8.42
CA PHE A 101 -10.46 -5.71 7.29
C PHE A 101 -10.95 -7.15 7.44
N ASN A 102 -11.75 -7.60 6.48
CA ASN A 102 -12.06 -9.01 6.29
C ASN A 102 -10.94 -9.66 5.46
N GLU A 103 -10.15 -10.51 6.12
CA GLU A 103 -9.00 -11.20 5.53
C GLU A 103 -9.41 -12.09 4.35
N ASP A 104 -10.55 -12.79 4.41
CA ASP A 104 -11.02 -13.66 3.33
C ASP A 104 -11.30 -12.89 2.03
N ILE A 105 -11.87 -11.67 2.14
CA ILE A 105 -12.10 -10.80 0.99
C ILE A 105 -10.78 -10.26 0.44
N LEU A 106 -9.85 -9.86 1.32
CA LEU A 106 -8.59 -9.26 0.91
C LEU A 106 -7.63 -10.27 0.28
N LEU A 107 -7.56 -11.48 0.85
CA LEU A 107 -6.60 -12.52 0.48
C LEU A 107 -7.20 -13.56 -0.49
N GLY A 108 -8.49 -13.45 -0.79
CA GLY A 108 -9.18 -14.34 -1.72
C GLY A 108 -8.45 -14.45 -3.06
N GLY A 109 -8.08 -15.68 -3.42
CA GLY A 109 -7.39 -15.99 -4.68
C GLY A 109 -5.89 -15.65 -4.72
N LEU A 110 -5.28 -15.19 -3.63
CA LEU A 110 -3.85 -14.84 -3.58
C LEU A 110 -2.92 -16.02 -3.21
N ASP A 111 -3.46 -17.21 -2.94
CA ASP A 111 -2.73 -18.37 -2.40
C ASP A 111 -1.93 -18.02 -1.12
N ALA A 112 -2.57 -17.26 -0.24
CA ALA A 112 -1.96 -16.76 0.99
C ALA A 112 -1.86 -17.86 2.05
N THR A 113 -0.66 -18.06 2.59
CA THR A 113 -0.39 -18.99 3.68
C THR A 113 -0.30 -18.20 4.98
N ARG A 114 -1.12 -18.55 5.98
CA ARG A 114 -1.06 -17.90 7.29
C ARG A 114 0.27 -18.20 7.97
N PHE A 115 0.81 -17.21 8.70
CA PHE A 115 2.01 -17.39 9.51
C PHE A 115 1.86 -18.54 10.51
N THR A 116 2.96 -19.22 10.74
CA THR A 116 3.15 -20.11 11.89
C THR A 116 3.25 -19.29 13.18
N GLU A 117 3.04 -19.96 14.33
CA GLU A 117 3.16 -19.31 15.64
C GLU A 117 4.56 -18.70 15.87
N GLU A 118 5.61 -19.31 15.33
CA GLU A 118 6.97 -18.78 15.41
C GLU A 118 7.13 -17.49 14.59
N GLN A 119 6.59 -17.47 13.37
CA GLN A 119 6.58 -16.27 12.52
C GLN A 119 5.76 -15.15 13.19
N GLU A 120 4.58 -15.45 13.74
CA GLU A 120 3.78 -14.47 14.47
C GLU A 120 4.54 -13.88 15.66
N ARG A 121 5.19 -14.70 16.50
CA ARG A 121 6.01 -14.20 17.63
C ARG A 121 7.18 -13.34 17.17
N HIS A 122 7.87 -13.75 16.10
CA HIS A 122 8.96 -12.97 15.54
C HIS A 122 8.47 -11.61 15.07
N PHE A 123 7.41 -11.57 14.27
CA PHE A 123 6.85 -10.33 13.73
C PHE A 123 6.28 -9.44 14.84
N GLN A 124 5.60 -9.99 15.85
CA GLN A 124 5.16 -9.21 17.02
C GLN A 124 6.33 -8.48 17.70
N SER A 125 7.51 -9.10 17.77
CA SER A 125 8.68 -8.49 18.43
C SER A 125 9.32 -7.34 17.64
N ILE A 126 9.20 -7.35 16.31
CA ILE A 126 9.82 -6.35 15.40
C ILE A 126 8.81 -5.40 14.75
N SER A 127 7.53 -5.68 14.91
CA SER A 127 6.45 -4.94 14.28
C SER A 127 6.40 -3.51 14.81
N SER A 128 6.34 -2.56 13.89
CA SER A 128 6.05 -1.16 14.21
C SER A 128 4.54 -0.88 14.28
N LEU A 129 3.69 -1.89 14.12
CA LEU A 129 2.23 -1.75 14.21
C LEU A 129 1.82 -1.52 15.67
N PRO A 130 0.80 -0.68 15.92
CA PRO A 130 0.33 -0.44 17.29
C PRO A 130 -0.11 -1.71 18.02
N VAL A 131 -0.81 -2.61 17.31
CA VAL A 131 -1.13 -3.97 17.73
C VAL A 131 -1.00 -4.86 16.51
N PHE A 132 -0.15 -5.88 16.55
CA PHE A 132 -0.08 -6.90 15.50
C PHE A 132 -1.19 -7.94 15.72
N THR A 133 -1.96 -8.24 14.68
CA THR A 133 -3.11 -9.17 14.76
C THR A 133 -2.92 -10.43 13.93
N GLY A 134 -2.00 -10.44 12.97
CA GLY A 134 -1.73 -11.60 12.15
C GLY A 134 -0.89 -11.26 10.92
N GLY A 135 -0.44 -12.30 10.23
CA GLY A 135 0.32 -12.15 8.99
C GLY A 135 0.21 -13.37 8.09
N PHE A 136 0.45 -13.13 6.81
CA PHE A 136 0.37 -14.13 5.75
C PHE A 136 1.56 -13.98 4.82
N GLU A 137 2.05 -15.11 4.33
CA GLU A 137 3.01 -15.17 3.23
C GLU A 137 2.25 -15.37 1.92
N VAL A 138 2.62 -14.59 0.90
CA VAL A 138 2.18 -14.79 -0.48
C VAL A 138 3.41 -14.83 -1.39
N ARG A 139 3.27 -15.46 -2.55
CA ARG A 139 4.38 -15.67 -3.48
C ARG A 139 4.07 -15.04 -4.83
N ARG A 140 4.96 -14.16 -5.28
CA ARG A 140 4.89 -13.55 -6.61
C ARG A 140 5.21 -14.58 -7.69
N ILE A 141 4.76 -14.35 -8.92
CA ILE A 141 4.98 -15.24 -10.07
C ILE A 141 6.46 -15.50 -10.40
N ASP A 142 7.38 -14.62 -9.96
CA ASP A 142 8.83 -14.83 -10.10
C ASP A 142 9.48 -15.53 -8.90
N GLY A 143 8.68 -16.05 -7.97
CA GLY A 143 9.13 -16.77 -6.78
C GLY A 143 9.46 -15.90 -5.57
N GLN A 144 9.38 -14.56 -5.69
CA GLN A 144 9.61 -13.68 -4.53
C GLN A 144 8.53 -13.92 -3.47
N LEU A 145 8.96 -14.28 -2.25
CA LEU A 145 8.10 -14.31 -1.07
C LEU A 145 7.93 -12.89 -0.52
N THR A 146 6.71 -12.59 -0.11
CA THR A 146 6.37 -11.31 0.53
C THR A 146 5.32 -11.55 1.60
N THR A 147 5.25 -10.65 2.57
CA THR A 147 4.33 -10.77 3.69
C THR A 147 3.25 -9.72 3.60
N ILE A 148 2.04 -10.09 3.99
CA ILE A 148 0.93 -9.17 4.26
C ILE A 148 0.64 -9.30 5.76
N THR A 149 0.87 -8.24 6.52
CA THR A 149 0.62 -8.21 7.96
C THR A 149 -0.49 -7.25 8.31
N PHE A 150 -1.22 -7.61 9.34
CA PHE A 150 -2.37 -6.89 9.85
C PHE A 150 -2.09 -6.41 11.25
N GLY A 151 -2.59 -5.21 11.51
CA GLY A 151 -2.61 -4.68 12.85
C GLY A 151 -3.69 -3.65 13.04
N GLY A 152 -3.84 -3.19 14.27
CA GLY A 152 -4.85 -2.20 14.58
C GLY A 152 -4.56 -1.36 15.79
N SER A 153 -5.38 -0.34 15.95
CA SER A 153 -5.69 0.31 17.21
C SER A 153 -7.21 0.47 17.30
N ASP A 154 -7.72 0.96 18.42
CA ASP A 154 -9.16 1.09 18.71
C ASP A 154 -10.00 1.80 17.61
N SER A 155 -9.37 2.48 16.66
CA SER A 155 -10.04 3.23 15.58
C SER A 155 -9.49 3.00 14.17
N LYS A 156 -8.47 2.16 14.00
CA LYS A 156 -7.73 2.05 12.73
C LYS A 156 -7.23 0.64 12.50
N THR A 157 -7.27 0.20 11.25
CA THR A 157 -6.61 -1.03 10.83
C THR A 157 -5.51 -0.71 9.83
N PHE A 158 -4.40 -1.42 9.95
CA PHE A 158 -3.19 -1.25 9.17
C PHE A 158 -2.91 -2.52 8.37
N ILE A 159 -2.61 -2.37 7.09
CA ILE A 159 -2.04 -3.42 6.25
C ILE A 159 -0.62 -3.01 5.91
N HIS A 160 0.36 -3.84 6.26
CA HIS A 160 1.72 -3.71 5.77
C HIS A 160 2.02 -4.83 4.78
N PHE A 161 2.66 -4.45 3.69
CA PHE A 161 3.15 -5.34 2.65
C PHE A 161 4.64 -5.12 2.48
N ASP A 162 5.45 -6.17 2.63
CA ASP A 162 6.91 -6.11 2.59
C ASP A 162 7.48 -7.19 1.66
N SER A 163 8.19 -6.80 0.59
CA SER A 163 8.74 -7.71 -0.44
C SER A 163 10.25 -7.60 -0.65
#